data_AF-A0A951K0E6-F1
#
_entry.id   AF-A0A951K0E6-F1
#
_cell.length_a   1.000
_cell.length_b   1.000
_cell.length_c   1.000
_cell.angle_alpha   90.00
_cell.angle_beta   90.00
_cell.angle_gamma   90.00
#
_symmetry.space_group_name_H-M   'P 1'
#
loop_
_entity.id
_entity.type
_entity.pdbx_description
1 polymer ?
#
loop_
_entity_poly.entity_id
_entity_poly.type
_entity_poly.pdbx_seq_one_letter_code
_entity_poly.pdbx_strand_id
1 'polypeptide(L)'
;MAVDLTPAQSEVLDLLRQRHRARPEVEPTAAADLRRRMESSLAALAAGLSTPVFIGKNDLTQVHACEAHHQALRAQPFAWSVATARGSVAHRAIELSLHRRDRPAPLVLVDDALARLEDDPDGRLGQFLVELDEPARAELRAEVNDVVAKFCELWPPLARRWAPRTEARVRAELCHARLQLGGRIDLALGTASGTTAGSVLVDLKTGGSSSTHLDDLRFYALLETLRVGVPPLRLACYYLDSGTFTTEDVDADVLEAALLRTVAGARRIMELALGLRSASITANRACAWCPLRGDCIAPGALGDDQRDG
;
A
#
# COMPACT_ATOMS: atom_id res chain seq x y z
N MET A 1 -24.61 -13.77 20.63
CA MET A 1 -23.74 -14.93 20.88
C MET A 1 -22.30 -14.45 20.80
N ALA A 2 -21.46 -14.79 21.78
CA ALA A 2 -20.03 -14.58 21.64
C ALA A 2 -19.56 -15.43 20.45
N VAL A 3 -18.77 -14.84 19.55
CA VAL A 3 -18.19 -15.58 18.43
C VAL A 3 -16.96 -16.27 19.00
N ASP A 4 -16.92 -17.59 18.94
CA ASP A 4 -15.71 -18.34 19.27
C ASP A 4 -14.67 -18.06 18.18
N LEU A 5 -13.55 -17.48 18.59
CA LEU A 5 -12.49 -17.08 17.69
C LEU A 5 -11.49 -18.21 17.56
N THR A 6 -10.93 -18.34 16.37
CA THR A 6 -9.74 -19.20 16.19
C THR A 6 -8.55 -18.61 16.96
N PRO A 7 -7.50 -19.41 17.24
CA PRO A 7 -6.26 -18.90 17.81
C PRO A 7 -5.67 -17.75 16.98
N ALA A 8 -5.63 -17.90 15.64
CA ALA A 8 -5.14 -16.87 14.72
C ALA A 8 -5.97 -15.56 14.81
N GLN A 9 -7.30 -15.67 14.86
CA GLN A 9 -8.18 -14.51 15.03
C GLN A 9 -7.96 -13.82 16.38
N SER A 10 -7.70 -14.58 17.44
CA SER A 10 -7.41 -14.04 18.77
C SER A 10 -6.09 -13.26 18.78
N GLU A 11 -5.04 -13.80 18.14
CA GLU A 11 -3.75 -13.11 17.98
C GLU A 11 -3.88 -11.79 17.23
N VAL A 12 -4.65 -11.77 16.13
CA VAL A 12 -4.93 -10.53 15.38
C VAL A 12 -5.67 -9.52 16.27
N LEU A 13 -6.66 -9.96 17.05
CA LEU A 13 -7.37 -9.05 17.96
C LEU A 13 -6.45 -8.49 19.05
N ASP A 14 -5.58 -9.28 19.64
CA ASP A 14 -4.70 -8.83 20.71
C ASP A 14 -3.70 -7.78 20.20
N LEU A 15 -3.20 -7.98 18.99
CA LEU A 15 -2.40 -6.99 18.27
C LEU A 15 -3.14 -5.67 18.03
N LEU A 16 -4.41 -5.75 17.60
CA LEU A 16 -5.23 -4.57 17.28
C LEU A 16 -5.73 -3.84 18.53
N ARG A 17 -6.01 -4.57 19.61
CA ARG A 17 -6.73 -4.06 20.78
C ARG A 17 -5.84 -3.28 21.74
N GLN A 18 -4.57 -3.67 21.89
CA GLN A 18 -3.60 -3.07 22.83
C GLN A 18 -4.23 -2.48 24.10
N ARG A 19 -5.09 -3.24 24.78
CA ARG A 19 -6.01 -2.73 25.82
C ARG A 19 -5.31 -2.06 27.02
N HIS A 20 -4.01 -2.30 27.18
CA HIS A 20 -3.26 -1.93 28.39
C HIS A 20 -2.18 -0.86 28.15
N ARG A 21 -2.08 -0.28 26.95
CA ARG A 21 -1.13 0.79 26.67
C ARG A 21 -1.83 2.14 26.60
N ALA A 22 -1.32 3.12 27.35
CA ALA A 22 -1.73 4.51 27.20
C ALA A 22 -1.44 4.96 25.76
N ARG A 23 -2.43 5.58 25.11
CA ARG A 23 -2.27 6.08 23.75
C ARG A 23 -1.41 7.35 23.77
N PRO A 24 -0.43 7.49 22.87
CA PRO A 24 0.43 8.66 22.86
C PRO A 24 -0.37 9.90 22.46
N GLU A 25 -0.13 10.99 23.17
CA GLU A 25 -0.53 12.34 22.77
C GLU A 25 0.55 12.93 21.88
N VAL A 26 0.12 13.72 20.90
CA VAL A 26 1.01 14.33 19.90
C VAL A 26 0.92 15.84 19.98
N GLU A 27 2.08 16.49 19.84
CA GLU A 27 2.15 17.95 19.81
C GLU A 27 1.28 18.51 18.66
N PRO A 28 0.37 19.48 18.93
CA PRO A 28 -0.54 20.00 17.91
C PRO A 28 0.15 20.56 16.65
N THR A 29 1.41 20.99 16.75
CA THR A 29 2.17 21.56 15.63
C THR A 29 2.91 20.51 14.80
N ALA A 30 3.04 19.27 15.28
CA ALA A 30 3.91 18.26 14.66
C ALA A 30 3.62 18.05 13.16
N ALA A 31 2.33 17.92 12.80
CA ALA A 31 1.94 17.74 11.39
C ALA A 31 2.25 18.98 10.53
N ALA A 32 2.04 20.19 11.07
CA ALA A 32 2.38 21.43 10.38
C ALA A 32 3.90 21.56 10.18
N ASP A 33 4.69 21.09 11.15
CA ASP A 33 6.15 21.12 11.10
C ASP A 33 6.68 20.14 10.03
N LEU A 34 6.14 18.92 9.98
CA LEU A 34 6.44 17.94 8.92
C LEU A 34 6.10 18.51 7.54
N ARG A 35 4.92 19.12 7.37
CA ARG A 35 4.53 19.76 6.10
C ARG A 35 5.51 20.85 5.67
N ARG A 36 5.84 21.79 6.57
CA ARG A 36 6.77 22.89 6.26
C ARG A 36 8.14 22.38 5.85
N ARG A 37 8.62 21.30 6.47
CA ARG A 37 9.91 20.67 6.14
C ARG A 37 9.88 20.00 4.77
N MET A 38 8.80 19.30 4.43
CA MET A 38 8.61 18.73 3.08
C MET A 38 8.60 19.82 2.02
N GLU A 39 7.77 20.84 2.20
CA GLU A 39 7.61 21.91 1.22
C GLU A 39 8.91 22.69 1.06
N SER A 40 9.55 23.10 2.14
CA SER A 40 10.85 23.79 2.09
C SER A 40 11.91 22.98 1.33
N SER A 41 11.93 21.66 1.52
CA SER A 41 12.91 20.78 0.88
C SER A 41 12.70 20.61 -0.62
N LEU A 42 11.45 20.74 -1.10
CA LEU A 42 11.04 20.37 -2.45
C LEU A 42 10.55 21.57 -3.29
N ALA A 43 10.33 22.74 -2.68
CA ALA A 43 9.75 23.92 -3.31
C ALA A 43 10.49 24.36 -4.59
N ALA A 44 11.83 24.41 -4.54
CA ALA A 44 12.64 24.84 -5.69
C ALA A 44 12.45 23.93 -6.91
N LEU A 45 12.44 22.61 -6.71
CA LEU A 45 12.18 21.65 -7.78
C LEU A 45 10.73 21.72 -8.24
N ALA A 46 9.78 21.87 -7.31
CA ALA A 46 8.36 21.92 -7.61
C ALA A 46 7.99 23.14 -8.48
N ALA A 47 8.67 24.27 -8.27
CA ALA A 47 8.52 25.48 -9.07
C ALA A 47 8.95 25.29 -10.54
N GLY A 48 9.88 24.37 -10.81
CA GLY A 48 10.35 24.05 -12.16
C GLY A 48 9.41 23.11 -12.93
N LEU A 49 8.47 22.44 -12.27
CA LEU A 49 7.58 21.47 -12.90
C LEU A 49 6.53 22.15 -13.80
N SER A 50 6.50 21.79 -15.08
CA SER A 50 5.48 22.25 -16.03
C SER A 50 4.09 21.73 -15.67
N THR A 51 3.98 20.46 -15.27
CA THR A 51 2.76 19.79 -14.81
C THR A 51 2.93 19.20 -13.42
N PRO A 52 1.86 19.06 -12.62
CA PRO A 52 1.93 18.36 -11.35
C PRO A 52 2.50 16.94 -11.47
N VAL A 53 3.30 16.53 -10.49
CA VAL A 53 3.82 15.16 -10.39
C VAL A 53 3.07 14.42 -9.30
N PHE A 54 2.52 13.24 -9.65
CA PHE A 54 1.98 12.29 -8.68
C PHE A 54 3.04 11.25 -8.30
N ILE A 55 3.18 11.00 -6.99
CA ILE A 55 4.10 10.03 -6.41
C ILE A 55 3.34 9.14 -5.42
N GLY A 56 3.35 7.83 -5.69
CA GLY A 56 2.86 6.81 -4.77
C GLY A 56 3.97 5.94 -4.16
N LYS A 57 3.57 4.97 -3.33
CA LYS A 57 4.50 4.05 -2.65
C LYS A 57 5.42 3.30 -3.62
N ASN A 58 4.87 2.85 -4.75
CA ASN A 58 5.61 2.11 -5.77
C ASN A 58 6.67 3.00 -6.44
N ASP A 59 6.36 4.27 -6.73
CA ASP A 59 7.34 5.21 -7.30
C ASP A 59 8.54 5.38 -6.36
N LEU A 60 8.28 5.55 -5.06
CA LEU A 60 9.34 5.68 -4.04
C LEU A 60 10.19 4.40 -3.95
N THR A 61 9.54 3.24 -3.86
CA THR A 61 10.24 1.95 -3.78
C THR A 61 11.11 1.70 -5.02
N GLN A 62 10.59 2.00 -6.21
CA GLN A 62 11.33 1.84 -7.47
C GLN A 62 12.50 2.82 -7.58
N VAL A 63 12.28 4.13 -7.35
CA VAL A 63 13.34 5.15 -7.53
C VAL A 63 14.47 5.00 -6.49
N HIS A 64 14.16 4.46 -5.32
CA HIS A 64 15.19 4.12 -4.33
C HIS A 64 15.99 2.88 -4.73
N ALA A 65 15.35 1.89 -5.35
CA ALA A 65 16.00 0.66 -5.78
C ALA A 65 16.84 0.83 -7.07
N CYS A 66 16.27 1.45 -8.11
CA CYS A 66 16.93 1.70 -9.39
C CYS A 66 16.18 2.77 -10.19
N GLU A 67 16.80 3.91 -10.44
CA GLU A 67 16.18 5.04 -11.16
C GLU A 67 15.88 4.69 -12.62
N ALA A 68 16.74 3.90 -13.28
CA ALA A 68 16.50 3.47 -14.66
C ALA A 68 15.29 2.54 -14.76
N HIS A 69 15.11 1.64 -13.79
CA HIS A 69 13.93 0.78 -13.70
C HIS A 69 12.65 1.60 -13.50
N HIS A 70 12.70 2.59 -12.60
CA HIS A 70 11.59 3.53 -12.37
C HIS A 70 11.20 4.29 -13.65
N GLN A 71 12.16 4.87 -14.36
CA GLN A 71 11.90 5.57 -15.62
C GLN A 71 11.32 4.65 -16.69
N ALA A 72 11.87 3.43 -16.83
CA ALA A 72 11.39 2.46 -17.82
C ALA A 72 9.94 2.06 -17.57
N LEU A 73 9.55 1.80 -16.32
CA LEU A 73 8.16 1.50 -15.96
C LEU A 73 7.23 2.70 -16.18
N ARG A 74 7.67 3.92 -15.85
CA ARG A 74 6.86 5.13 -16.06
C ARG A 74 6.66 5.47 -17.54
N ALA A 75 7.59 5.09 -18.40
CA ALA A 75 7.47 5.28 -19.84
C ALA A 75 6.51 4.28 -20.50
N GLN A 76 6.24 3.14 -19.85
CA GLN A 76 5.37 2.11 -20.40
C GLN A 76 3.92 2.35 -20.00
N PRO A 77 2.97 2.18 -20.94
CA PRO A 77 1.56 2.10 -20.58
C PRO A 77 1.34 0.92 -19.64
N PHE A 78 0.76 1.16 -18.47
CA PHE A 78 0.32 0.08 -17.60
C PHE A 78 -0.67 -0.83 -18.34
N ALA A 79 -0.49 -2.14 -18.24
CA ALA A 79 -1.38 -3.16 -18.78
C ALA A 79 -1.80 -4.12 -17.66
N TRP A 80 -3.08 -4.48 -17.65
CA TRP A 80 -3.60 -5.49 -16.73
C TRP A 80 -3.17 -6.89 -17.14
N SER A 81 -3.08 -7.76 -16.16
CA SER A 81 -2.82 -9.19 -16.26
C SER A 81 -3.58 -9.89 -15.14
N VAL A 82 -3.75 -11.21 -15.21
CA VAL A 82 -4.40 -12.00 -14.13
C VAL A 82 -3.71 -11.71 -12.79
N ALA A 83 -2.38 -11.71 -12.77
CA ALA A 83 -1.59 -11.42 -11.57
C ALA A 83 -1.83 -10.01 -10.99
N THR A 84 -1.98 -8.99 -11.83
CA THR A 84 -2.21 -7.61 -11.35
C THR A 84 -3.68 -7.37 -10.99
N ALA A 85 -4.62 -8.00 -11.69
CA ALA A 85 -6.04 -7.96 -11.39
C ALA A 85 -6.37 -8.67 -10.07
N ARG A 86 -5.70 -9.80 -9.78
CA ARG A 86 -5.92 -10.61 -8.57
C ARG A 86 -5.98 -9.79 -7.29
N GLY A 87 -4.99 -8.92 -7.05
CA GLY A 87 -4.96 -8.09 -5.84
C GLY A 87 -6.17 -7.15 -5.75
N SER A 88 -6.55 -6.53 -6.87
CA SER A 88 -7.68 -5.61 -6.92
C SER A 88 -9.02 -6.31 -6.67
N VAL A 89 -9.22 -7.49 -7.25
CA VAL A 89 -10.43 -8.30 -7.04
C VAL A 89 -10.47 -8.83 -5.60
N ALA A 90 -9.35 -9.31 -5.07
CA ALA A 90 -9.26 -9.80 -3.69
C ALA A 90 -9.58 -8.70 -2.67
N HIS A 91 -9.01 -7.51 -2.82
CA HIS A 91 -9.31 -6.39 -1.92
C HIS A 91 -10.79 -6.00 -1.99
N ARG A 92 -11.38 -6.00 -3.19
CA ARG A 92 -12.81 -5.73 -3.36
C ARG A 92 -13.69 -6.79 -2.70
N ALA A 93 -13.34 -8.07 -2.83
CA ALA A 93 -14.05 -9.17 -2.17
C ALA A 93 -13.92 -9.11 -0.64
N ILE A 94 -12.72 -8.77 -0.11
CA ILE A 94 -12.49 -8.56 1.31
C ILE A 94 -13.32 -7.38 1.83
N GLU A 95 -13.38 -6.27 1.09
CA GLU A 95 -14.27 -5.15 1.42
C GLU A 95 -15.73 -5.60 1.53
N LEU A 96 -16.22 -6.35 0.55
CA LEU A 96 -17.58 -6.91 0.60
C LEU A 96 -17.75 -7.80 1.84
N SER A 97 -16.76 -8.63 2.19
CA SER A 97 -16.80 -9.51 3.36
C SER A 97 -17.02 -8.75 4.67
N LEU A 98 -16.42 -7.56 4.79
CA LEU A 98 -16.45 -6.74 6.01
C LEU A 98 -17.76 -5.96 6.17
N HIS A 99 -18.41 -5.61 5.06
CA HIS A 99 -19.59 -4.75 5.07
C HIS A 99 -20.91 -5.48 4.80
N ARG A 100 -20.87 -6.70 4.25
CA ARG A 100 -22.08 -7.50 4.00
C ARG A 100 -22.67 -8.08 5.27
N ARG A 101 -23.99 -7.95 5.40
CA ARG A 101 -24.75 -8.42 6.57
C ARG A 101 -24.99 -9.92 6.56
N ASP A 102 -25.14 -10.49 5.37
CA ASP A 102 -25.47 -11.88 5.10
C ASP A 102 -24.27 -12.83 5.14
N ARG A 103 -23.03 -12.30 5.15
CA ARG A 103 -21.76 -13.06 5.31
C ARG A 103 -21.70 -14.31 4.42
N PRO A 104 -21.82 -14.16 3.09
CA PRO A 104 -21.78 -15.31 2.20
C PRO A 104 -20.39 -15.95 2.15
N ALA A 105 -20.31 -17.13 1.53
CA ALA A 105 -19.05 -17.82 1.33
C ALA A 105 -18.06 -17.01 0.48
N PRO A 106 -16.73 -17.21 0.64
CA PRO A 106 -15.69 -16.50 -0.10
C PRO A 106 -15.94 -16.41 -1.60
N LEU A 107 -16.31 -17.53 -2.25
CA LEU A 107 -16.51 -17.57 -3.69
C LEU A 107 -17.64 -16.64 -4.17
N VAL A 108 -18.71 -16.49 -3.38
CA VAL A 108 -19.81 -15.56 -3.68
C VAL A 108 -19.33 -14.10 -3.55
N LEU A 109 -18.43 -13.81 -2.61
CA LEU A 109 -17.81 -12.48 -2.49
C LEU A 109 -16.90 -12.18 -3.69
N VAL A 110 -16.20 -13.20 -4.21
CA VAL A 110 -15.38 -13.07 -5.42
C VAL A 110 -16.25 -12.80 -6.64
N ASP A 111 -17.32 -13.55 -6.83
CA ASP A 111 -18.24 -13.38 -7.95
C ASP A 111 -18.87 -11.99 -7.93
N ASP A 112 -19.31 -11.52 -6.77
CA ASP A 112 -19.86 -10.17 -6.62
C ASP A 112 -18.79 -9.08 -6.81
N ALA A 113 -17.55 -9.32 -6.37
CA ALA A 113 -16.45 -8.38 -6.60
C ALA A 113 -16.14 -8.23 -8.09
N LEU A 114 -16.07 -9.35 -8.83
CA LEU A 114 -15.88 -9.36 -10.28
C LEU A 114 -17.00 -8.60 -10.98
N ALA A 115 -18.27 -8.94 -10.70
CA ALA A 115 -19.42 -8.27 -11.31
C ALA A 115 -19.38 -6.75 -11.08
N ARG A 116 -19.07 -6.30 -9.86
CA ARG A 116 -18.98 -4.85 -9.57
C ARG A 116 -17.81 -4.14 -10.24
N LEU A 117 -16.71 -4.84 -10.50
CA LEU A 117 -15.54 -4.26 -11.17
C LEU A 117 -15.73 -4.25 -12.70
N GLU A 118 -16.43 -5.23 -13.25
CA GLU A 118 -16.85 -5.27 -14.65
C GLU A 118 -17.85 -4.16 -14.98
N ASP A 119 -18.76 -3.86 -14.05
CA ASP A 119 -19.74 -2.77 -14.17
C ASP A 119 -19.14 -1.36 -14.01
N ASP A 120 -17.86 -1.20 -13.67
CA ASP A 120 -17.21 0.11 -13.51
C ASP A 120 -16.92 0.74 -14.89
N PRO A 121 -17.73 1.72 -15.35
CA PRO A 121 -17.65 2.24 -16.72
C PRO A 121 -16.38 3.06 -16.96
N ASP A 122 -15.73 3.52 -15.90
CA ASP A 122 -14.54 4.37 -15.94
C ASP A 122 -13.24 3.54 -15.73
N GLY A 123 -13.37 2.23 -15.47
CA GLY A 123 -12.29 1.37 -15.03
C GLY A 123 -11.62 0.57 -16.16
N ARG A 124 -10.33 0.84 -16.44
CA ARG A 124 -9.49 -0.03 -17.30
C ARG A 124 -9.44 -1.50 -16.82
N LEU A 125 -9.70 -1.74 -15.53
CA LEU A 125 -9.78 -3.09 -14.97
C LEU A 125 -11.05 -3.81 -15.42
N GLY A 126 -12.20 -3.13 -15.42
CA GLY A 126 -13.46 -3.72 -15.85
C GLY A 126 -13.40 -4.23 -17.29
N GLN A 127 -12.86 -3.41 -18.19
CA GLN A 127 -12.61 -3.80 -19.59
C GLN A 127 -11.74 -5.07 -19.68
N PHE A 128 -10.62 -5.10 -18.96
CA PHE A 128 -9.74 -6.27 -18.92
C PHE A 128 -10.48 -7.53 -18.42
N LEU A 129 -11.28 -7.40 -17.35
CA LEU A 129 -12.02 -8.53 -16.78
C LEU A 129 -13.07 -9.08 -17.76
N VAL A 130 -13.79 -8.20 -18.46
CA VAL A 130 -14.79 -8.58 -19.49
C VAL A 130 -14.13 -9.32 -20.67
N GLU A 131 -12.90 -8.95 -21.02
CA GLU A 131 -12.14 -9.55 -22.13
C GLU A 131 -11.45 -10.89 -21.77
N LEU A 132 -11.42 -11.28 -20.49
CA LEU A 132 -10.83 -12.56 -20.08
C LEU A 132 -11.57 -13.75 -20.72
N ASP A 133 -10.80 -14.69 -21.27
CA ASP A 133 -11.34 -15.98 -21.65
C ASP A 133 -11.72 -16.81 -20.41
N GLU A 134 -12.53 -17.84 -20.63
CA GLU A 134 -13.05 -18.66 -19.52
C GLU A 134 -11.94 -19.33 -18.69
N PRO A 135 -10.85 -19.88 -19.28
CA PRO A 135 -9.74 -20.41 -18.50
C PRO A 135 -9.06 -19.38 -17.60
N ALA A 136 -8.70 -18.19 -18.11
CA ALA A 136 -8.04 -17.16 -17.32
C ALA A 136 -8.98 -16.59 -16.24
N ARG A 137 -10.27 -16.50 -16.55
CA ARG A 137 -11.31 -16.14 -15.57
C ARG A 137 -11.41 -17.16 -14.44
N ALA A 138 -11.41 -18.46 -14.77
CA ALA A 138 -11.45 -19.53 -13.79
C ALA A 138 -10.20 -19.54 -12.89
N GLU A 139 -9.01 -19.31 -13.47
CA GLU A 139 -7.74 -19.16 -12.74
C GLU A 139 -7.80 -17.97 -11.77
N LEU A 140 -8.13 -16.77 -12.27
CA LEU A 140 -8.29 -15.58 -11.44
C LEU A 140 -9.28 -15.82 -10.28
N ARG A 141 -10.43 -16.42 -10.58
CA ARG A 141 -11.47 -16.70 -9.59
C ARG A 141 -10.99 -17.66 -8.51
N ALA A 142 -10.28 -18.73 -8.89
CA ALA A 142 -9.73 -19.70 -7.95
C ALA A 142 -8.65 -19.07 -7.05
N GLU A 143 -7.72 -18.32 -7.62
CA GLU A 143 -6.66 -17.65 -6.87
C GLU A 143 -7.22 -16.59 -5.89
N VAL A 144 -8.19 -15.79 -6.34
CA VAL A 144 -8.82 -14.79 -5.46
C VAL A 144 -9.61 -15.48 -4.34
N ASN A 145 -10.33 -16.56 -4.64
CA ASN A 145 -11.08 -17.30 -3.63
C ASN A 145 -10.19 -17.84 -2.51
N ASP A 146 -9.00 -18.36 -2.85
CA ASP A 146 -8.01 -18.79 -1.85
C ASP A 146 -7.59 -17.64 -0.91
N VAL A 147 -7.28 -16.48 -1.46
CA VAL A 147 -6.91 -15.28 -0.69
C VAL A 147 -8.05 -14.84 0.24
N VAL A 148 -9.28 -14.77 -0.27
CA VAL A 148 -10.46 -14.35 0.51
C VAL A 148 -10.82 -15.38 1.58
N ALA A 149 -10.70 -16.68 1.28
CA ALA A 149 -10.93 -17.74 2.25
C ALA A 149 -9.93 -17.66 3.41
N LYS A 150 -8.64 -17.51 3.12
CA LYS A 150 -7.59 -17.27 4.13
C LYS A 150 -7.91 -16.06 5.00
N PHE A 151 -8.31 -14.94 4.39
CA PHE A 151 -8.73 -13.76 5.16
C PHE A 151 -9.90 -14.09 6.09
N CYS A 152 -10.98 -14.71 5.59
CA CYS A 152 -12.15 -15.04 6.41
C CYS A 152 -11.84 -16.00 7.57
N GLU A 153 -10.86 -16.90 7.41
CA GLU A 153 -10.44 -17.84 8.45
C GLU A 153 -9.53 -17.19 9.50
N LEU A 154 -8.59 -16.35 9.05
CA LEU A 154 -7.54 -15.78 9.89
C LEU A 154 -7.96 -14.47 10.57
N TRP A 155 -8.80 -13.65 9.92
CA TRP A 155 -9.18 -12.34 10.42
C TRP A 155 -10.41 -12.38 11.32
N PRO A 156 -10.38 -11.68 12.46
CA PRO A 156 -11.49 -11.66 13.39
C PRO A 156 -12.62 -10.78 12.85
N PRO A 157 -13.88 -11.04 13.26
CA PRO A 157 -14.97 -10.11 12.99
C PRO A 157 -14.68 -8.71 13.55
N LEU A 158 -14.74 -7.69 12.70
CA LEU A 158 -14.43 -6.32 13.08
C LEU A 158 -15.63 -5.65 13.75
N ALA A 159 -15.41 -5.04 14.91
CA ALA A 159 -16.46 -4.33 15.63
C ALA A 159 -16.75 -2.98 14.95
N ARG A 160 -18.04 -2.61 14.81
CA ARG A 160 -18.46 -1.32 14.21
C ARG A 160 -17.80 -0.09 14.86
N ARG A 161 -17.62 -0.12 16.18
CA ARG A 161 -16.95 0.95 16.94
C ARG A 161 -15.48 1.16 16.56
N TRP A 162 -14.88 0.22 15.83
CA TRP A 162 -13.53 0.36 15.28
C TRP A 162 -13.52 1.12 13.96
N ALA A 163 -14.66 1.61 13.47
CA ALA A 163 -14.76 2.41 12.25
C ALA A 163 -13.89 1.86 11.10
N PRO A 164 -14.06 0.57 10.71
CA PRO A 164 -13.25 -0.03 9.66
C PRO A 164 -13.45 0.71 8.35
N ARG A 165 -12.34 1.11 7.72
CA ARG A 165 -12.30 1.76 6.42
C ARG A 165 -11.41 0.94 5.51
N THR A 166 -11.99 0.29 4.53
CA THR A 166 -11.28 -0.46 3.51
C THR A 166 -10.89 0.43 2.35
N GLU A 167 -9.80 0.10 1.66
CA GLU A 167 -9.39 0.77 0.42
C GLU A 167 -9.30 2.31 0.60
N ALA A 168 -8.89 2.75 1.80
CA ALA A 168 -8.95 4.14 2.22
C ALA A 168 -7.92 4.96 1.45
N ARG A 169 -8.41 5.91 0.65
CA ARG A 169 -7.56 6.84 -0.10
C ARG A 169 -6.89 7.83 0.84
N VAL A 170 -5.59 8.01 0.68
CA VAL A 170 -4.81 9.01 1.39
C VAL A 170 -4.06 9.87 0.37
N ARG A 171 -4.04 11.18 0.60
CA ARG A 171 -3.43 12.17 -0.30
C ARG A 171 -2.90 13.35 0.49
N ALA A 172 -1.75 13.87 0.07
CA ALA A 172 -1.25 15.17 0.48
C ALA A 172 -0.81 15.95 -0.75
N GLU A 173 -1.27 17.20 -0.84
CA GLU A 173 -0.83 18.15 -1.86
C GLU A 173 0.18 19.09 -1.25
N LEU A 174 1.30 19.30 -1.94
CA LEU A 174 2.44 20.09 -1.49
C LEU A 174 2.82 21.09 -2.58
N CYS A 175 3.44 22.20 -2.17
CA CYS A 175 4.00 23.19 -3.09
C CYS A 175 2.96 23.69 -4.11
N HIS A 176 1.80 24.17 -3.64
CA HIS A 176 0.67 24.60 -4.47
C HIS A 176 0.19 23.52 -5.45
N ALA A 177 0.04 22.28 -4.95
CA ALA A 177 -0.43 21.11 -5.69
C ALA A 177 0.44 20.69 -6.89
N ARG A 178 1.66 21.23 -7.02
CA ARG A 178 2.67 20.79 -7.99
C ARG A 178 3.23 19.41 -7.66
N LEU A 179 3.21 19.04 -6.38
CA LEU A 179 3.55 17.70 -5.93
C LEU A 179 2.32 17.08 -5.23
N GLN A 180 1.90 15.92 -5.73
CA GLN A 180 0.79 15.15 -5.19
C GLN A 180 1.33 13.82 -4.68
N LEU A 181 1.26 13.61 -3.38
CA LEU A 181 1.58 12.33 -2.76
C LEU A 181 0.28 11.58 -2.49
N GLY A 182 0.22 10.30 -2.80
CA GLY A 182 -0.99 9.55 -2.49
C GLY A 182 -0.90 8.05 -2.65
N GLY A 183 -1.96 7.40 -2.20
CA GLY A 183 -2.13 5.97 -2.37
C GLY A 183 -3.37 5.49 -1.65
N ARG A 184 -3.36 4.20 -1.33
CA ARG A 184 -4.49 3.49 -0.77
C ARG A 184 -4.04 2.53 0.32
N ILE A 185 -4.70 2.61 1.45
CA ILE A 185 -4.50 1.73 2.61
C ILE A 185 -5.58 0.64 2.52
N ASP A 186 -5.18 -0.62 2.60
CA ASP A 186 -6.10 -1.76 2.42
C ASP A 186 -7.16 -1.77 3.53
N LEU A 187 -6.74 -1.56 4.78
CA LEU A 187 -7.64 -1.42 5.91
C LEU A 187 -7.11 -0.45 6.97
N ALA A 188 -7.93 0.51 7.36
CA ALA A 188 -7.68 1.40 8.49
C ALA A 188 -8.73 1.15 9.59
N LEU A 189 -8.27 1.04 10.83
CA LEU A 189 -9.11 0.75 12.00
C LEU A 189 -8.91 1.84 13.06
N GLY A 190 -9.98 2.28 13.69
CA GLY A 190 -9.96 3.30 14.73
C GLY A 190 -9.77 4.71 14.19
N THR A 191 -9.82 5.67 15.11
CA THR A 191 -9.69 7.10 14.84
C THR A 191 -8.86 7.75 15.93
N ALA A 192 -8.24 8.89 15.60
CA ALA A 192 -7.68 9.78 16.61
C ALA A 192 -8.80 10.39 17.48
N SER A 193 -8.43 10.86 18.67
CA SER A 193 -9.30 11.61 19.57
C SER A 193 -8.54 12.82 20.09
N GLY A 194 -8.92 14.03 19.66
CA GLY A 194 -8.09 15.21 19.90
C GLY A 194 -6.69 15.01 19.31
N THR A 195 -5.65 15.17 20.14
CA THR A 195 -4.24 14.92 19.81
C THR A 195 -3.78 13.49 20.12
N THR A 196 -4.67 12.62 20.60
CA THR A 196 -4.34 11.24 20.97
C THR A 196 -4.44 10.31 19.76
N ALA A 197 -3.34 9.62 19.45
CA ALA A 197 -3.29 8.64 18.36
C ALA A 197 -4.22 7.45 18.64
N GLY A 198 -4.90 6.95 17.60
CA GLY A 198 -5.87 5.87 17.80
C GLY A 198 -6.25 5.06 16.58
N SER A 199 -5.76 5.41 15.39
CA SER A 199 -5.94 4.62 14.18
C SER A 199 -4.80 3.61 13.98
N VAL A 200 -5.09 2.47 13.39
CA VAL A 200 -4.14 1.43 12.98
C VAL A 200 -4.27 1.27 11.47
N LEU A 201 -3.14 1.33 10.77
CA LEU A 201 -3.09 1.09 9.32
C LEU A 201 -2.62 -0.33 9.06
N VAL A 202 -3.35 -1.03 8.20
CA VAL A 202 -3.10 -2.43 7.87
C VAL A 202 -2.96 -2.55 6.36
N ASP A 203 -1.90 -3.23 5.94
CA ASP A 203 -1.66 -3.64 4.55
C ASP A 203 -1.67 -5.18 4.51
N LEU A 204 -2.49 -5.73 3.61
CA LEU A 204 -2.72 -7.16 3.44
C LEU A 204 -1.83 -7.65 2.30
N LYS A 205 -1.02 -8.65 2.56
CA LYS A 205 -0.08 -9.22 1.58
C LYS A 205 -0.38 -10.67 1.28
N THR A 206 -0.23 -10.99 0.01
CA THR A 206 -0.06 -12.36 -0.50
C THR A 206 1.42 -12.53 -0.84
N GLY A 207 2.03 -13.64 -0.44
CA GLY A 207 3.47 -13.91 -0.56
C GLY A 207 4.31 -13.57 0.67
N GLY A 208 5.63 -13.67 0.49
CA GLY A 208 6.61 -13.57 1.57
C GLY A 208 6.80 -12.17 2.15
N SER A 209 7.45 -12.10 3.31
CA SER A 209 7.77 -10.84 3.98
C SER A 209 8.86 -10.05 3.25
N SER A 210 8.69 -8.73 3.24
CA SER A 210 9.67 -7.78 2.71
C SER A 210 9.76 -6.58 3.65
N SER A 211 10.98 -6.10 3.91
CA SER A 211 11.20 -4.88 4.69
C SER A 211 10.57 -3.64 4.02
N THR A 212 10.42 -3.65 2.69
CA THR A 212 9.77 -2.57 1.95
C THR A 212 8.28 -2.42 2.28
N HIS A 213 7.63 -3.45 2.81
CA HIS A 213 6.21 -3.37 3.14
C HIS A 213 5.95 -2.41 4.31
N LEU A 214 6.83 -2.38 5.31
CA LEU A 214 6.72 -1.39 6.39
C LEU A 214 7.00 0.02 5.88
N ASP A 215 7.99 0.19 4.99
CA ASP A 215 8.28 1.50 4.38
C ASP A 215 7.06 2.08 3.65
N ASP A 216 6.29 1.24 2.96
CA ASP A 216 5.05 1.65 2.29
C ASP A 216 4.00 2.14 3.31
N LEU A 217 3.85 1.45 4.45
CA LEU A 217 2.95 1.86 5.52
C LEU A 217 3.44 3.13 6.24
N ARG A 218 4.76 3.30 6.43
CA ARG A 218 5.36 4.53 6.99
C ARG A 218 5.06 5.74 6.11
N PHE A 219 5.11 5.57 4.79
CA PHE A 219 4.67 6.60 3.85
C PHE A 219 3.19 6.97 4.07
N TYR A 220 2.30 5.98 4.21
CA TYR A 220 0.90 6.26 4.50
C TYR A 220 0.66 6.87 5.88
N ALA A 221 1.43 6.50 6.90
CA ALA A 221 1.38 7.15 8.21
C ALA A 221 1.75 8.63 8.12
N LEU A 222 2.80 8.97 7.38
CA LEU A 222 3.15 10.36 7.11
C LEU A 222 1.99 11.11 6.44
N LEU A 223 1.41 10.55 5.37
CA LEU A 223 0.29 11.21 4.67
C LEU A 223 -0.97 11.35 5.54
N GLU A 224 -1.31 10.34 6.34
CA GLU A 224 -2.39 10.42 7.33
C GLU A 224 -2.11 11.51 8.37
N THR A 225 -0.88 11.60 8.86
CA THR A 225 -0.46 12.63 9.81
C THR A 225 -0.65 14.03 9.23
N LEU A 226 -0.22 14.25 7.97
CA LEU A 226 -0.40 15.52 7.27
C LEU A 226 -1.87 15.87 7.00
N ARG A 227 -2.75 14.87 6.92
CA ARG A 227 -4.19 15.03 6.65
C ARG A 227 -5.01 15.26 7.91
N VAL A 228 -4.72 14.52 8.98
CA VAL A 228 -5.50 14.49 10.23
C VAL A 228 -4.90 15.37 11.31
N GLY A 229 -3.60 15.64 11.26
CA GLY A 229 -2.87 16.34 12.32
C GLY A 229 -2.31 15.42 13.40
N VAL A 230 -2.70 14.13 13.40
CA VAL A 230 -2.28 13.12 14.37
C VAL A 230 -1.87 11.86 13.62
N PRO A 231 -0.70 11.26 13.91
CA PRO A 231 -0.29 10.01 13.31
C PRO A 231 -1.21 8.85 13.69
N PRO A 232 -1.24 7.78 12.87
CA PRO A 232 -1.78 6.52 13.34
C PRO A 232 -0.99 6.05 14.56
N LEU A 233 -1.62 5.26 15.42
CA LEU A 233 -0.98 4.60 16.55
C LEU A 233 0.04 3.55 16.07
N ARG A 234 -0.32 2.80 15.02
CA ARG A 234 0.39 1.60 14.62
C ARG A 234 0.22 1.26 13.14
N LEU A 235 1.23 0.61 12.61
CA LEU A 235 1.29 -0.02 11.30
C LEU A 235 1.29 -1.54 11.45
N ALA A 236 0.61 -2.25 10.56
CA ALA A 236 0.64 -3.70 10.50
C ALA A 236 0.63 -4.21 9.06
N CYS A 237 1.65 -4.98 8.69
CA CYS A 237 1.62 -5.80 7.48
C CYS A 237 1.15 -7.19 7.86
N TYR A 238 0.04 -7.66 7.29
CA TYR A 238 -0.49 -9.00 7.53
C TYR A 238 -0.27 -9.90 6.32
N TYR A 239 0.40 -11.04 6.52
CA TYR A 239 0.76 -12.00 5.48
C TYR A 239 -0.24 -13.15 5.47
N LEU A 240 -1.15 -13.16 4.51
CA LEU A 240 -2.26 -14.11 4.47
C LEU A 240 -1.81 -15.56 4.27
N ASP A 241 -0.68 -15.79 3.60
CA ASP A 241 -0.17 -17.15 3.34
C ASP A 241 0.45 -17.81 4.58
N SER A 242 1.07 -17.01 5.46
CA SER A 242 1.69 -17.50 6.69
C SER A 242 0.84 -17.28 7.93
N GLY A 243 -0.22 -16.47 7.85
CA GLY A 243 -1.01 -16.05 9.01
C GLY A 243 -0.25 -15.16 9.99
N THR A 244 0.92 -14.63 9.60
CA THR A 244 1.79 -13.83 10.45
C THR A 244 1.67 -12.34 10.15
N PHE A 245 2.17 -11.52 11.07
CA PHE A 245 2.21 -10.08 10.90
C PHE A 245 3.55 -9.47 11.30
N THR A 246 3.82 -8.30 10.77
CA THR A 246 4.86 -7.40 11.26
C THR A 246 4.22 -6.09 11.65
N THR A 247 4.55 -5.58 12.84
CA THR A 247 4.00 -4.32 13.35
C THR A 247 5.07 -3.31 13.69
N GLU A 248 4.69 -2.04 13.62
CA GLU A 248 5.50 -0.93 14.10
C GLU A 248 4.59 0.12 14.74
N ASP A 249 4.93 0.56 15.95
CA ASP A 249 4.27 1.70 16.58
C ASP A 249 4.81 2.99 15.97
N VAL A 250 3.93 3.94 15.72
CA VAL A 250 4.34 5.19 15.08
C VAL A 250 4.66 6.23 16.14
N ASP A 251 5.93 6.57 16.21
CA ASP A 251 6.47 7.66 17.00
C ASP A 251 7.09 8.75 16.09
N ALA A 252 7.74 9.73 16.71
CA ALA A 252 8.38 10.82 16.00
C ALA A 252 9.51 10.35 15.07
N ASP A 253 10.27 9.31 15.47
CA ASP A 253 11.40 8.80 14.71
C ASP A 253 10.92 8.04 13.46
N VAL A 254 9.83 7.29 13.58
CA VAL A 254 9.18 6.63 12.43
C VAL A 254 8.67 7.67 11.42
N LEU A 255 8.04 8.75 11.88
CA LEU A 255 7.59 9.84 11.01
C LEU A 255 8.75 10.59 10.37
N GLU A 256 9.84 10.79 11.11
CA GLU A 256 11.06 11.41 10.60
C GLU A 256 11.70 10.57 9.51
N ALA A 257 11.84 9.26 9.73
CA ALA A 257 12.35 8.33 8.73
C ALA A 257 11.47 8.32 7.47
N ALA A 258 10.13 8.30 7.64
CA ALA A 258 9.18 8.37 6.54
C ALA A 258 9.32 9.68 5.74
N LEU A 259 9.48 10.81 6.45
CA LEU A 259 9.71 12.13 5.86
C LEU A 259 10.99 12.14 5.02
N LEU A 260 12.11 11.73 5.60
CA LEU A 260 13.42 11.73 4.93
C LEU A 260 13.42 10.85 3.68
N ARG A 261 12.88 9.63 3.80
CA ARG A 261 12.72 8.70 2.66
C ARG A 261 11.87 9.33 1.56
N THR A 262 10.71 9.89 1.93
CA THR A 262 9.78 10.50 0.96
C THR A 262 10.40 11.70 0.26
N VAL A 263 11.06 12.60 0.98
CA VAL A 263 11.75 13.76 0.41
C VAL A 263 12.89 13.32 -0.52
N ALA A 264 13.69 12.33 -0.11
CA ALA A 264 14.77 11.81 -0.94
C ALA A 264 14.24 11.19 -2.24
N GLY A 265 13.19 10.38 -2.18
CA GLY A 265 12.57 9.78 -3.36
C GLY A 265 11.91 10.81 -4.27
N ALA A 266 11.12 11.73 -3.70
CA ALA A 266 10.47 12.80 -4.44
C ALA A 266 11.48 13.71 -5.15
N ARG A 267 12.60 14.06 -4.49
CA ARG A 267 13.70 14.81 -5.10
C ARG A 267 14.24 14.10 -6.33
N ARG A 268 14.57 12.81 -6.23
CA ARG A 268 15.08 12.01 -7.36
C ARG A 268 14.08 11.99 -8.51
N ILE A 269 12.80 11.72 -8.22
CA ILE A 269 11.74 11.68 -9.23
C ILE A 269 11.60 13.03 -9.94
N MET A 270 11.61 14.14 -9.20
CA MET A 270 11.49 15.49 -9.77
C MET A 270 12.72 15.90 -10.57
N GLU A 271 13.93 15.60 -10.09
CA GLU A 271 15.18 15.84 -10.83
C GLU A 271 15.21 15.05 -12.15
N LEU A 272 14.76 13.79 -12.15
CA LEU A 272 14.63 12.98 -13.36
C LEU A 272 13.58 13.58 -14.31
N ALA A 273 12.43 14.02 -13.80
CA ALA A 273 11.37 14.64 -14.59
C ALA A 273 11.80 15.98 -15.22
N LEU A 274 12.70 16.71 -14.55
CA LEU A 274 13.25 17.99 -15.02
C LEU A 274 14.51 17.83 -15.88
N GLY A 275 15.01 16.61 -16.08
CA GLY A 275 16.26 16.36 -16.79
C GLY A 275 17.51 16.87 -16.07
N LEU A 276 17.42 17.14 -14.76
CA LEU A 276 18.52 17.61 -13.92
C LEU A 276 19.43 16.46 -13.43
N ARG A 277 18.98 15.21 -13.61
CA ARG A 277 19.66 13.98 -13.19
C ARG A 277 19.61 12.95 -14.31
N SER A 278 20.72 12.25 -14.52
CA SER A 278 20.75 10.99 -15.28
C SER A 278 20.43 9.81 -14.37
N ALA A 279 19.59 8.88 -14.84
CA ALA A 279 19.16 7.76 -14.02
C ALA A 279 20.32 6.81 -13.68
N SER A 280 20.48 6.54 -12.39
CA SER A 280 21.37 5.52 -11.88
C SER A 280 20.83 4.10 -12.09
N ILE A 281 21.75 3.14 -12.24
CA ILE A 281 21.48 1.73 -12.43
C ILE A 281 22.06 0.95 -11.24
N THR A 282 21.21 0.21 -10.54
CA THR A 282 21.60 -0.62 -9.39
C THR A 282 20.91 -1.97 -9.47
N ALA A 283 21.68 -3.06 -9.42
CA ALA A 283 21.16 -4.42 -9.40
C ALA A 283 20.35 -4.69 -8.12
N ASN A 284 19.18 -5.29 -8.24
CA ASN A 284 18.31 -5.64 -7.13
C ASN A 284 17.30 -6.73 -7.56
N ARG A 285 16.43 -7.20 -6.64
CA ARG A 285 15.45 -8.26 -6.93
C ARG A 285 14.51 -7.93 -8.09
N ALA A 286 14.22 -6.65 -8.33
CA ALA A 286 13.36 -6.22 -9.43
C ALA A 286 13.98 -6.41 -10.82
N CYS A 287 15.27 -6.74 -10.91
CA CYS A 287 15.91 -7.07 -12.18
C CYS A 287 15.24 -8.26 -12.90
N ALA A 288 14.68 -9.22 -12.16
CA ALA A 288 14.05 -10.41 -12.73
C ALA A 288 12.82 -10.09 -13.61
N TRP A 289 12.13 -8.98 -13.32
CA TRP A 289 10.96 -8.49 -14.07
C TRP A 289 11.18 -7.07 -14.63
N CYS A 290 12.44 -6.65 -14.76
CA CYS A 290 12.76 -5.33 -15.29
C CYS A 290 12.58 -5.31 -16.82
N PRO A 291 11.86 -4.33 -17.39
CA PRO A 291 11.72 -4.26 -18.85
C PRO A 291 13.03 -4.00 -19.59
N LEU A 292 14.03 -3.41 -18.91
CA LEU A 292 15.35 -3.16 -19.48
C LEU A 292 16.27 -4.38 -19.40
N ARG A 293 15.83 -5.53 -18.86
CA ARG A 293 16.71 -6.67 -18.54
C ARG A 293 17.58 -7.13 -19.71
N GLY A 294 17.07 -7.09 -20.94
CA GLY A 294 17.82 -7.50 -22.15
C GLY A 294 19.01 -6.59 -22.48
N ASP A 295 18.91 -5.30 -22.17
CA ASP A 295 19.88 -4.26 -22.57
C ASP A 295 20.57 -3.59 -21.36
N CYS A 296 20.31 -4.08 -20.14
CA CYS A 296 20.78 -3.45 -18.91
C CYS A 296 22.26 -3.75 -18.66
N ILE A 297 23.05 -2.70 -18.39
CA ILE A 297 24.48 -2.80 -18.07
C ILE A 297 24.79 -3.09 -16.60
N ALA A 298 23.76 -3.37 -15.77
CA ALA A 298 23.98 -3.65 -14.35
C ALA A 298 24.85 -4.91 -14.18
N PRO A 299 25.90 -4.88 -13.33
CA PRO A 299 26.63 -6.10 -12.98
C PRO A 299 25.66 -7.13 -12.39
N GLY A 300 25.68 -8.34 -12.94
CA GLY A 300 24.57 -9.30 -12.93
C GLY A 300 23.81 -9.42 -11.62
N ALA A 301 22.51 -9.09 -11.66
CA ALA A 301 21.54 -9.75 -10.79
C ALA A 301 21.47 -11.20 -11.30
N LEU A 302 22.31 -12.07 -10.73
CA LEU A 302 22.39 -13.49 -11.09
C LEU A 302 20.98 -14.10 -11.13
N GLY A 303 20.78 -14.91 -12.17
CA GLY A 303 19.59 -15.72 -12.35
C GLY A 303 19.36 -16.68 -11.19
N ASP A 304 18.15 -17.20 -11.19
CA ASP A 304 17.47 -18.07 -10.23
C ASP A 304 18.17 -19.43 -9.97
N ASP A 305 19.46 -19.47 -9.62
CA ASP A 305 20.23 -20.73 -9.49
C ASP A 305 20.68 -21.07 -8.05
N GLN A 306 19.97 -20.54 -7.03
CA GLN A 306 20.08 -21.02 -5.64
C GLN A 306 18.72 -20.98 -4.93
N ARG A 307 17.83 -21.89 -5.30
CA ARG A 307 16.67 -22.31 -4.49
C ARG A 307 16.61 -23.83 -4.41
N ASP A 308 17.69 -24.44 -3.96
CA ASP A 308 17.67 -25.76 -3.33
C ASP A 308 18.45 -25.64 -2.02
N GLY A 309 17.74 -25.75 -0.90
CA GLY A 309 18.23 -25.57 0.47
C GLY A 309 17.12 -25.19 1.43
#